data_AF-A0AAV7W8L9-F1
#
_entry.id   AF-A0AAV7W8L9-F1
#
_cell.length_a   1.000
_cell.length_b   1.000
_cell.length_c   1.000
_cell.angle_alpha   90.00
_cell.angle_beta   90.00
_cell.angle_gamma   90.00
#
_symmetry.space_group_name_H-M   'P 1'
#
loop_
_entity.id
_entity.type
_entity.pdbx_description
1 polymer ?
#
loop_
_entity_poly.entity_id
_entity_poly.type
_entity_poly.pdbx_seq_one_letter_code
_entity_poly.pdbx_strand_id
1 'polypeptide(L)'
;MRLYYDYCVGTSALSMRLYYDYYVGTSALSMRLYYDYYVGTSALSMRLYYDYCVGTSVRSILLYYDYYVGTSALSMRLYYDYCVGTSVRSILLYYDYYVGTSALSMRLYYDYCVGTSALSMRLYYDY
;
A
#
# COMPACT_ATOMS: atom_id res chain seq x y z
N MET A 1 -5.04 8.85 -17.52
CA MET A 1 -4.02 8.21 -18.35
C MET A 1 -4.16 6.71 -18.24
N ARG A 2 -3.97 5.99 -19.35
CA ARG A 2 -3.84 4.52 -19.35
C ARG A 2 -2.55 4.16 -20.04
N LEU A 3 -1.78 3.25 -19.46
CA LEU A 3 -0.49 2.79 -19.94
C LEU A 3 -0.43 1.27 -19.77
N TYR A 4 0.41 0.66 -20.59
CA TYR A 4 0.57 -0.79 -20.70
C TYR A 4 2.01 -1.07 -21.14
N TYR A 5 2.76 -1.79 -20.30
CA TYR A 5 4.16 -2.16 -20.56
C TYR A 5 5.08 -0.95 -20.75
N ASP A 6 4.95 0.02 -19.85
CA ASP A 6 5.63 1.30 -19.92
C ASP A 6 6.66 1.48 -18.80
N TYR A 7 7.69 2.29 -19.10
CA TYR A 7 8.63 2.82 -18.12
C TYR A 7 8.52 4.34 -18.11
N CYS A 8 8.18 4.94 -16.98
CA CYS A 8 8.04 6.39 -16.89
C CYS A 8 8.72 6.98 -15.65
N VAL A 9 9.15 8.23 -15.80
CA VAL A 9 9.76 9.03 -14.72
C VAL A 9 9.07 10.39 -14.66
N GLY A 10 8.66 10.79 -13.46
CA GLY A 10 8.09 12.13 -13.22
C GLY A 10 6.69 12.29 -13.81
N THR A 11 5.79 11.36 -13.50
CA THR A 11 4.44 11.34 -14.07
C THR A 11 3.44 12.03 -13.16
N SER A 12 2.58 12.88 -13.72
CA SER A 12 1.47 13.49 -12.98
C SER A 12 0.17 13.41 -13.77
N ALA A 13 -0.89 12.92 -13.13
CA ALA A 13 -2.20 12.81 -13.79
C ALA A 13 -3.34 12.87 -12.78
N LEU A 14 -4.53 13.27 -13.22
CA LEU A 14 -5.71 13.25 -12.37
C LEU A 14 -6.13 11.81 -12.01
N SER A 15 -6.07 10.90 -13.00
CA SER A 15 -6.30 9.47 -12.79
C SER A 15 -5.37 8.64 -13.65
N MET A 16 -4.89 7.52 -13.11
CA MET A 16 -4.02 6.57 -13.77
C MET A 16 -4.59 5.16 -13.66
N ARG A 17 -4.54 4.41 -14.77
CA ARG A 17 -4.78 2.97 -14.79
C ARG A 17 -3.67 2.30 -15.58
N LEU A 18 -2.85 1.52 -14.89
CA LEU A 18 -1.56 1.05 -15.35
C LEU A 18 -1.52 -0.48 -15.29
N TYR A 19 -0.66 -1.07 -16.11
CA TYR A 19 -0.57 -2.52 -16.30
C TYR A 19 0.84 -2.93 -16.72
N TYR A 20 1.52 -3.72 -15.91
CA TYR A 20 2.86 -4.27 -16.20
C TYR A 20 3.93 -3.18 -16.41
N ASP A 21 3.90 -2.15 -15.59
CA ASP A 21 4.67 -0.94 -15.76
C ASP A 21 5.71 -0.73 -14.64
N TYR A 22 6.70 0.12 -14.92
CA TYR A 22 7.66 0.62 -13.95
C TYR A 22 7.59 2.15 -13.85
N TYR A 23 7.47 2.68 -12.64
CA TYR A 23 7.41 4.13 -12.41
C TYR A 23 8.37 4.64 -11.33
N VAL A 24 8.93 5.82 -11.58
CA VAL A 24 9.64 6.59 -10.55
C VAL A 24 9.07 7.99 -10.47
N GLY A 25 8.62 8.39 -9.27
CA GLY A 25 8.07 9.71 -9.04
C GLY A 25 6.72 9.90 -9.71
N THR A 26 5.67 9.34 -9.11
CA THR A 26 4.30 9.42 -9.64
C THR A 26 3.39 10.16 -8.69
N SER A 27 2.59 11.08 -9.23
CA SER A 27 1.55 11.79 -8.48
C SER A 27 0.20 11.69 -9.19
N ALA A 28 -0.83 11.23 -8.49
CA ALA A 28 -2.18 11.23 -9.03
C ALA A 28 -3.28 11.32 -7.99
N LEU A 29 -4.44 11.86 -8.35
CA LEU A 29 -5.57 11.84 -7.42
C LEU A 29 -6.09 10.40 -7.23
N SER A 30 -6.17 9.61 -8.30
CA SER A 30 -6.61 8.21 -8.23
C SER A 30 -5.76 7.29 -9.10
N MET A 31 -5.28 6.19 -8.54
CA MET A 31 -4.50 5.18 -9.26
C MET A 31 -5.15 3.80 -9.13
N ARG A 32 -5.11 3.05 -10.23
CA ARG A 32 -5.43 1.62 -10.27
C ARG A 32 -4.34 0.88 -11.02
N LEU A 33 -3.56 0.10 -10.29
CA LEU A 33 -2.34 -0.54 -10.80
C LEU A 33 -2.49 -2.06 -10.79
N TYR A 34 -1.74 -2.71 -11.65
CA TYR A 34 -1.77 -4.15 -11.83
C TYR A 34 -0.41 -4.65 -12.33
N TYR A 35 0.26 -5.47 -11.52
CA TYR A 35 1.57 -6.05 -11.84
C TYR A 35 2.66 -5.00 -12.08
N ASP A 36 2.65 -3.94 -11.30
CA ASP A 36 3.49 -2.76 -11.45
C ASP A 36 4.58 -2.69 -10.37
N TYR A 37 5.71 -2.08 -10.72
CA TYR A 37 6.75 -1.70 -9.76
C TYR A 37 6.84 -0.18 -9.70
N TYR A 38 6.87 0.40 -8.50
CA TYR A 38 7.04 1.84 -8.39
C TYR A 38 7.81 2.34 -7.18
N VAL A 39 8.46 3.49 -7.37
CA VAL A 39 9.24 4.20 -6.35
C VAL A 39 8.77 5.64 -6.26
N GLY A 40 8.43 6.09 -5.06
CA GLY A 40 8.04 7.47 -4.80
C GLY A 40 6.68 7.79 -5.41
N THR A 41 5.61 7.35 -4.74
CA THR A 41 4.24 7.56 -5.20
C THR A 41 3.44 8.38 -4.20
N SER A 42 2.71 9.37 -4.70
CA SER A 42 1.76 10.17 -3.93
C SER A 42 0.37 10.14 -4.56
N ALA A 43 -0.64 9.80 -3.76
CA ALA A 43 -2.01 9.80 -4.26
C ALA A 43 -3.08 10.07 -3.20
N LEU A 44 -4.28 10.45 -3.65
CA LEU A 44 -5.43 10.52 -2.75
C LEU A 44 -6.05 9.12 -2.56
N SER A 45 -6.15 8.33 -3.63
CA SER A 45 -6.63 6.95 -3.54
C SER A 45 -5.82 6.02 -4.44
N MET A 46 -5.47 4.85 -3.93
CA MET A 46 -4.87 3.79 -4.74
C MET A 46 -5.56 2.45 -4.55
N ARG A 47 -5.63 1.68 -5.64
CA ARG A 47 -5.98 0.26 -5.64
C ARG A 47 -4.92 -0.50 -6.43
N LEU A 48 -4.35 -1.51 -5.79
CA LEU A 48 -3.11 -2.15 -6.21
C LEU A 48 -3.34 -3.66 -6.18
N TYR A 49 -2.72 -4.35 -7.13
CA TYR A 49 -2.90 -5.78 -7.35
C TYR A 49 -1.61 -6.37 -7.91
N TYR A 50 -0.95 -7.21 -7.13
CA TYR A 50 0.32 -7.86 -7.49
C TYR A 50 1.48 -6.88 -7.74
N ASP A 51 1.59 -5.85 -6.91
CA ASP A 51 2.49 -4.72 -7.09
C ASP A 51 3.63 -4.70 -6.05
N TYR A 52 4.76 -4.11 -6.44
CA TYR A 52 5.90 -3.84 -5.55
C TYR A 52 6.19 -2.34 -5.45
N CYS A 53 6.32 -1.85 -4.23
CA CYS A 53 6.11 -0.44 -3.96
C CYS A 53 7.07 0.09 -2.90
N VAL A 54 7.78 1.18 -3.21
CA VAL A 54 8.71 1.82 -2.28
C VAL A 54 8.40 3.30 -2.12
N GLY A 55 8.21 3.75 -0.89
CA GLY A 55 7.99 5.16 -0.59
C GLY A 55 6.63 5.64 -1.09
N THR A 56 5.59 5.32 -0.34
CA THR A 56 4.19 5.57 -0.72
C THR A 56 3.52 6.49 0.30
N SER A 57 2.96 7.61 -0.17
CA SER A 57 2.20 8.56 0.65
C SER A 57 0.79 8.74 0.11
N VAL A 58 -0.19 8.12 0.76
CA VAL A 58 -1.54 7.99 0.19
C VAL A 58 -2.62 8.22 1.23
N ARG A 59 -3.69 8.94 0.91
CA ARG A 59 -4.80 9.10 1.86
C ARG A 59 -5.49 7.77 2.15
N SER A 60 -5.87 7.03 1.11
CA SER A 60 -6.53 5.73 1.22
C SER A 60 -5.99 4.71 0.23
N ILE A 61 -5.66 3.52 0.71
CA ILE A 61 -5.07 2.46 -0.11
C ILE A 61 -5.79 1.12 0.14
N LEU A 62 -5.92 0.36 -0.94
CA LEU A 62 -6.45 -1.00 -0.93
C LEU A 62 -5.48 -1.87 -1.74
N LEU A 63 -4.98 -2.91 -1.08
CA LEU A 63 -3.87 -3.75 -1.53
C LEU A 63 -4.31 -5.21 -1.63
N TYR A 64 -3.73 -5.91 -2.60
CA TYR A 64 -3.99 -7.33 -2.83
C TYR A 64 -2.75 -8.00 -3.41
N TYR A 65 -2.14 -8.91 -2.65
CA TYR A 65 -0.96 -9.69 -3.06
C TYR A 65 0.27 -8.83 -3.38
N ASP A 66 0.53 -7.83 -2.55
CA ASP A 66 1.49 -6.78 -2.79
C ASP A 66 2.62 -6.76 -1.76
N TYR A 67 3.71 -6.08 -2.11
CA TYR A 67 4.83 -5.80 -1.22
C TYR A 67 5.10 -4.30 -1.10
N TYR A 68 5.17 -3.80 0.12
CA TYR A 68 5.40 -2.38 0.42
C TYR A 68 6.56 -2.13 1.36
N VAL A 69 7.34 -1.09 1.06
CA VAL A 69 8.34 -0.51 1.95
C VAL A 69 8.11 0.98 2.11
N GLY A 70 7.98 1.44 3.35
CA GLY A 70 7.85 2.85 3.66
C GLY A 70 6.51 3.42 3.19
N THR A 71 5.44 3.09 3.90
CA THR A 71 4.09 3.55 3.57
C THR A 71 3.54 4.47 4.65
N SER A 72 2.99 5.61 4.24
CA SER A 72 2.24 6.53 5.09
C SER A 72 0.81 6.71 4.57
N ALA A 73 -0.19 6.45 5.40
CA ALA A 73 -1.59 6.59 4.99
C ALA A 73 -2.58 6.98 6.10
N LEU A 74 -3.76 7.50 5.72
CA LEU A 74 -4.85 7.64 6.70
C LEU A 74 -5.61 6.32 6.88
N SER A 75 -5.79 5.57 5.81
CA SER A 75 -6.51 4.30 5.86
C SER A 75 -5.90 3.27 4.92
N MET A 76 -5.62 2.08 5.45
CA MET A 76 -5.18 0.94 4.66
C MET A 76 -6.11 -0.24 4.83
N ARG A 77 -6.34 -0.98 3.74
CA ARG A 77 -6.92 -2.32 3.73
C ARG A 77 -5.99 -3.21 2.93
N LEU A 78 -5.56 -4.29 3.53
CA LEU A 78 -4.59 -5.22 2.96
C LEU A 78 -5.16 -6.64 2.97
N TYR A 79 -4.71 -7.42 1.98
CA TYR A 79 -5.10 -8.79 1.75
C TYR A 79 -3.92 -9.55 1.12
N TYR A 80 -3.32 -10.46 1.88
CA TYR A 80 -2.18 -11.29 1.45
C TYR A 80 -0.93 -10.48 1.11
N ASP A 81 -0.64 -9.47 1.92
CA ASP A 81 0.39 -8.47 1.67
C ASP A 81 1.56 -8.58 2.65
N TYR A 82 2.71 -8.07 2.21
CA TYR A 82 3.89 -7.89 3.05
C TYR A 82 4.24 -6.41 3.17
N CYS A 83 4.37 -5.91 4.39
CA CYS A 83 4.60 -4.49 4.65
C CYS A 83 5.78 -4.24 5.61
N VAL A 84 6.69 -3.33 5.23
CA VAL A 84 7.79 -2.88 6.09
C VAL A 84 7.74 -1.38 6.27
N GLY A 85 7.77 -0.92 7.52
CA GLY A 85 7.79 0.50 7.86
C GLY A 85 6.49 1.18 7.45
N THR A 86 5.42 0.96 8.22
CA THR A 86 4.12 1.56 7.94
C THR A 86 3.67 2.50 9.05
N SER A 87 3.17 3.68 8.67
CA SER A 87 2.56 4.64 9.58
C SER A 87 1.16 4.99 9.10
N VAL A 88 0.15 4.54 9.84
CA VAL A 88 -1.24 4.57 9.35
C VAL A 88 -2.21 4.96 10.43
N ARG A 89 -3.18 5.84 10.17
CA ARG A 89 -4.21 6.12 11.19
C ARG A 89 -5.08 4.88 11.48
N SER A 90 -5.59 4.22 10.45
CA SER A 90 -6.42 3.02 10.57
C SER A 90 -6.00 1.95 9.57
N ILE A 91 -5.86 0.71 10.05
CA ILE A 91 -5.48 -0.43 9.22
C ILE A 91 -6.39 -1.63 9.47
N LEU A 92 -6.72 -2.34 8.39
CA LEU A 92 -7.44 -3.60 8.40
C LEU A 92 -6.64 -4.58 7.56
N LEU A 93 -6.26 -5.70 8.16
CA LEU A 93 -5.36 -6.69 7.59
C LEU A 93 -6.03 -8.06 7.51
N TYR A 94 -5.67 -8.82 6.49
CA TYR A 94 -6.11 -10.19 6.26
C TYR A 94 -5.00 -11.02 5.63
N TYR A 95 -4.46 -11.98 6.39
CA TYR A 95 -3.39 -12.87 5.94
C TYR A 95 -2.10 -12.12 5.58
N ASP A 96 -1.76 -11.11 6.36
CA ASP A 96 -0.66 -10.19 6.10
C ASP A 96 0.53 -10.41 7.03
N TYR A 97 1.72 -10.09 6.53
CA TYR A 97 2.94 -10.03 7.33
C TYR A 97 3.42 -8.59 7.40
N TYR A 98 3.77 -8.11 8.60
CA TYR A 98 4.26 -6.74 8.73
C TYR A 98 5.32 -6.51 9.79
N VAL A 99 6.21 -5.56 9.48
CA VAL A 99 7.37 -5.19 10.30
C VAL A 99 7.43 -3.69 10.48
N GLY A 100 7.51 -3.22 11.72
CA GLY A 100 7.64 -1.81 12.03
C GLY A 100 6.39 -1.03 11.65
N THR A 101 5.27 -1.33 12.32
CA THR A 101 3.96 -0.72 12.05
C THR A 101 3.54 0.17 13.22
N SER A 102 3.15 1.41 12.91
CA SER A 102 2.53 2.33 13.87
C SER A 102 1.14 2.72 13.40
N ALA A 103 0.13 2.51 14.25
CA ALA A 103 -1.24 2.93 13.93
C ALA A 103 -2.07 3.40 15.12
N LEU A 104 -3.13 4.18 14.87
CA LEU A 104 -4.10 4.45 15.94
C LEU A 104 -5.03 3.26 16.16
N SER A 105 -5.53 2.65 15.09
CA SER A 105 -6.44 1.52 15.16
C SER A 105 -6.08 0.41 14.19
N MET A 106 -6.00 -0.82 14.69
CA MET A 106 -5.70 -2.01 13.91
C MET A 106 -6.78 -3.09 14.09
N ARG A 107 -7.12 -3.76 12.99
CA ARG A 107 -7.94 -4.98 12.98
C ARG A 107 -7.22 -6.04 12.16
N LEU A 108 -6.97 -7.19 12.78
CA LEU A 108 -6.12 -8.23 12.22
C LEU A 108 -6.82 -9.58 12.13
N TYR A 109 -6.59 -10.27 11.03
CA TYR A 109 -7.17 -11.57 10.72
C TYR A 109 -6.10 -12.47 10.09
N TYR A 110 -5.57 -13.42 10.86
CA TYR A 110 -4.54 -14.36 10.41
C TYR A 110 -3.23 -13.68 10.01
N ASP A 111 -2.81 -12.69 10.79
CA ASP A 111 -1.64 -11.88 10.45
C ASP A 111 -0.46 -12.19 11.37
N TYR A 112 0.75 -11.93 10.87
CA TYR A 112 1.97 -12.03 11.67
C TYR A 112 2.64 -10.66 11.77
N CYS A 113 3.12 -10.31 12.96
CA CYS A 113 3.68 -8.98 13.16
C CYS A 113 4.85 -8.80 14.13
N VAL A 114 5.75 -7.90 13.73
CA VAL A 114 6.99 -7.59 14.43
C VAL A 114 7.14 -6.09 14.58
N GLY A 115 7.34 -5.62 15.81
CA GLY A 115 7.55 -4.19 16.07
C GLY A 115 6.31 -3.33 15.79
N THR A 116 5.17 -3.72 16.38
CA THR A 116 3.89 -3.03 16.20
C THR A 116 3.58 -2.11 17.38
N SER A 117 3.10 -0.91 17.08
CA SER A 117 2.60 0.05 18.08
C SER A 117 1.21 0.51 17.69
N ALA A 118 0.21 0.24 18.54
CA ALA A 118 -1.16 0.68 18.29
C ALA A 118 -1.86 1.20 19.54
N LEU A 119 -2.70 2.24 19.38
CA LEU A 119 -3.56 2.71 20.48
C LEU A 119 -4.76 1.77 20.69
N SER A 120 -5.27 1.16 19.63
CA SER A 120 -6.31 0.13 19.68
C SER A 120 -6.00 -0.98 18.69
N MET A 121 -6.02 -2.22 19.16
CA MET A 121 -5.77 -3.41 18.33
C MET A 121 -6.83 -4.47 18.62
N ARG A 122 -7.38 -5.07 17.57
CA ARG A 122 -8.25 -6.25 17.67
C ARG A 122 -7.69 -7.38 16.82
N LEU A 123 -7.47 -8.51 17.46
CA LEU A 123 -6.95 -9.74 16.87
C LEU A 123 -8.09 -10.76 16.76
N TYR A 124 -8.23 -11.40 15.61
CA TYR A 124 -9.18 -12.50 15.42
C TYR A 124 -8.46 -13.85 15.36
N TYR A 125 -7.32 -13.92 14.69
CA TYR A 125 -6.42 -15.09 14.64
C TYR A 125 -4.99 -14.56 14.42
N ASP A 126 -4.01 -15.10 15.15
CA ASP A 126 -2.60 -14.64 15.19
C ASP A 126 -1.68 -15.86 15.34
N TYR A 127 -0.45 -15.79 14.82
CA TYR A 127 0.56 -16.87 14.81
C TYR A 127 1.87 -16.47 15.48
#